data_AF-A0A192A7V4-F1
#
_entry.id   AF-A0A192A7V4-F1
#
_cell.length_a   1.000
_cell.length_b   1.000
_cell.length_c   1.000
_cell.angle_alpha   90.00
_cell.angle_beta   90.00
_cell.angle_gamma   90.00
#
_symmetry.space_group_name_H-M   'P 1'
#
loop_
_entity.id
_entity.type
_entity.pdbx_description
1 polymer ?
#
loop_
_entity_poly.entity_id
_entity_poly.type
_entity_poly.pdbx_seq_one_letter_code
_entity_poly.pdbx_strand_id
1 'polypeptide(L)'
;MSFQLRRRADLRASMLAIKSAIAENIPVKEHHLNEAIAFGYGLPTYASLVASLASGHTYAPSDFRHLAFLEHLETLSDDRPMAESAAAAACGITIQIDITKRSPERQRSDDYLDIAYDVDLMVNGLSPESLEASPTFLVPSNFGGPHIRLASASTHKVDGEFAVTRNRNKRDLVSVKLIRGQWAGGLFLDIRPDADAARYLRSAKAALVREIIQVVNPWVNCRIFRPDAYDYGAWRVEMSLGQAGLAALGSSRLVFDIPRHQERLVVPDKEYLFDINPAQAKHLGQFQDGIWAADVYSNGISEDANDVKIDQLRKQFVRSVYQKLAPV
;
A
#
# COMPACT_ATOMS: atom_id res chain seq x y z
N MET A 1 0.71 -15.27 -11.57
CA MET A 1 2.02 -15.91 -11.36
C MET A 1 1.79 -17.19 -10.57
N SER A 2 2.45 -18.32 -10.88
CA SER A 2 2.26 -19.57 -10.11
C SER A 2 3.42 -19.73 -9.11
N PHE A 3 3.11 -19.69 -7.81
CA PHE A 3 4.06 -19.97 -6.71
C PHE A 3 4.18 -21.48 -6.44
N GLN A 4 4.18 -22.28 -7.50
CA GLN A 4 4.49 -23.70 -7.38
C GLN A 4 6.01 -23.90 -7.51
N LEU A 5 6.65 -24.47 -6.48
CA LEU A 5 8.08 -24.78 -6.52
C LEU A 5 8.29 -26.29 -6.59
N ARG A 6 8.72 -26.78 -7.75
CA ARG A 6 9.13 -28.18 -7.94
C ARG A 6 10.64 -28.32 -7.95
N ARG A 7 11.35 -27.27 -8.33
CA ARG A 7 12.81 -27.24 -8.47
C ARG A 7 13.37 -25.83 -8.25
N ARG A 8 14.69 -25.74 -8.08
CA ARG A 8 15.42 -24.47 -7.95
C ARG A 8 15.19 -23.49 -9.10
N ALA A 9 14.92 -23.99 -10.31
CA ALA A 9 14.62 -23.15 -11.46
C ALA A 9 13.31 -22.38 -11.28
N ASP A 10 12.29 -22.99 -10.66
CA ASP A 10 11.00 -22.36 -10.41
C ASP A 10 11.17 -21.26 -9.35
N LEU A 11 11.96 -21.51 -8.30
CA LEU A 11 12.30 -20.53 -7.27
C LEU A 11 12.98 -19.29 -7.89
N ARG A 12 13.97 -19.50 -8.75
CA ARG A 12 14.65 -18.41 -9.46
C ARG A 12 13.70 -17.64 -10.36
N ALA A 13 12.79 -18.33 -11.07
CA ALA A 13 11.81 -17.70 -11.94
C ALA A 13 10.84 -16.81 -11.14
N SER A 14 10.29 -17.30 -10.02
CA SER A 14 9.39 -16.52 -9.15
C SER A 14 10.08 -15.29 -8.58
N MET A 15 11.31 -15.44 -8.08
CA MET A 15 12.10 -14.32 -7.55
C MET A 15 12.36 -13.26 -8.62
N LEU A 16 12.81 -13.66 -9.82
CA LEU A 16 13.05 -12.72 -10.91
C LEU A 16 11.77 -12.03 -11.36
N ALA A 17 10.65 -12.73 -11.36
CA ALA A 17 9.37 -12.17 -11.77
C ALA A 17 8.87 -11.10 -10.77
N ILE A 18 8.95 -11.34 -9.46
CA ILE A 18 8.64 -10.32 -8.44
C ILE A 18 9.59 -9.14 -8.56
N LYS A 19 10.90 -9.39 -8.62
CA LYS A 19 11.94 -8.35 -8.69
C LYS A 19 11.71 -7.45 -9.89
N SER A 20 11.54 -8.01 -11.09
CA SER A 20 11.31 -7.26 -12.31
C SER A 20 10.00 -6.46 -12.27
N ALA A 21 8.95 -6.99 -11.63
CA ALA A 21 7.65 -6.33 -11.54
C ALA A 21 7.67 -5.04 -10.71
N ILE A 22 8.58 -4.92 -9.73
CA ILE A 22 8.64 -3.75 -8.84
C ILE A 22 9.89 -2.89 -9.02
N ALA A 23 10.94 -3.41 -9.67
CA ALA A 23 12.26 -2.78 -9.75
C ALA A 23 12.25 -1.37 -10.34
N GLU A 24 11.37 -1.08 -11.30
CA GLU A 24 11.31 0.23 -11.94
C GLU A 24 10.84 1.33 -10.99
N ASN A 25 9.94 0.99 -10.05
CA ASN A 25 9.31 1.98 -9.18
C ASN A 25 9.87 1.96 -7.76
N ILE A 26 10.10 0.77 -7.19
CA ILE A 26 10.61 0.58 -5.83
C ILE A 26 11.56 -0.65 -5.83
N PRO A 27 12.88 -0.45 -5.97
CA PRO A 27 13.82 -1.56 -6.09
C PRO A 27 13.95 -2.36 -4.79
N VAL A 28 13.96 -3.69 -4.92
CA VAL A 28 14.20 -4.64 -3.83
C VAL A 28 15.55 -5.34 -3.99
N LYS A 29 16.26 -5.55 -2.88
CA LYS A 29 17.49 -6.34 -2.88
C LYS A 29 17.16 -7.82 -3.07
N GLU A 30 17.89 -8.48 -3.96
CA GLU A 30 17.65 -9.88 -4.30
C GLU A 30 17.77 -10.82 -3.10
N HIS A 31 18.79 -10.63 -2.26
CA HIS A 31 18.96 -11.46 -1.07
C HIS A 31 17.82 -11.26 -0.05
N HIS A 32 17.27 -10.05 0.10
CA HIS A 32 16.09 -9.86 0.95
C HIS A 32 14.89 -10.63 0.42
N LEU A 33 14.68 -10.59 -0.89
CA LEU A 33 13.57 -11.30 -1.53
C LEU A 33 13.73 -12.82 -1.40
N ASN A 34 14.94 -13.35 -1.57
CA ASN A 34 15.25 -14.78 -1.39
C ASN A 34 14.93 -15.27 0.03
N GLU A 35 15.37 -14.55 1.06
CA GLU A 35 15.07 -14.91 2.46
C GLU A 35 13.57 -14.80 2.74
N ALA A 36 12.90 -13.74 2.27
CA ALA A 36 11.46 -13.57 2.44
C ALA A 36 10.65 -14.70 1.78
N ILE A 37 11.03 -15.14 0.57
CA ILE A 37 10.38 -16.28 -0.10
C ILE A 37 10.52 -17.55 0.75
N ALA A 38 11.68 -17.80 1.35
CA ALA A 38 11.87 -18.95 2.23
C ALA A 38 10.94 -18.91 3.44
N PHE A 39 10.82 -17.75 4.11
CA PHE A 39 9.87 -17.54 5.20
C PHE A 39 8.41 -17.72 4.75
N GLY A 40 8.08 -17.29 3.52
CA GLY A 40 6.79 -17.56 2.89
C GLY A 40 6.45 -19.05 2.83
N TYR A 41 7.43 -19.92 2.55
CA TYR A 41 7.25 -21.38 2.59
C TYR A 41 7.50 -22.02 3.96
N GLY A 42 7.59 -21.22 5.03
CA GLY A 42 7.77 -21.72 6.39
C GLY A 42 9.19 -22.19 6.72
N LEU A 43 10.20 -21.78 5.94
CA LEU A 43 11.59 -22.14 6.16
C LEU A 43 12.40 -20.95 6.70
N PRO A 44 13.37 -21.20 7.58
CA PRO A 44 14.08 -20.13 8.28
C PRO A 44 15.13 -19.42 7.41
N THR A 45 15.57 -20.03 6.31
CA THR A 45 16.58 -19.42 5.42
C THR A 45 16.39 -19.85 3.96
N TYR A 46 16.89 -19.03 3.03
CA TYR A 46 16.97 -19.39 1.61
C TYR A 46 17.75 -20.70 1.38
N ALA A 47 18.85 -20.92 2.11
CA ALA A 47 19.64 -22.14 2.02
C ALA A 47 18.82 -23.39 2.38
N SER A 48 17.97 -23.30 3.41
CA SER A 48 17.05 -24.37 3.78
C SER A 48 16.03 -24.69 2.69
N LEU A 49 15.46 -23.68 2.04
CA LEU A 49 14.56 -23.87 0.88
C LEU A 49 15.27 -24.56 -0.28
N VAL A 50 16.47 -24.10 -0.59
CA VAL A 50 17.31 -24.64 -1.67
C VAL A 50 17.74 -26.09 -1.41
N ALA A 51 17.97 -26.47 -0.15
CA ALA A 51 18.25 -27.84 0.27
C ALA A 51 16.99 -28.73 0.21
N SER A 52 15.84 -28.24 0.69
CA SER A 52 14.57 -28.94 0.64
C SER A 52 14.13 -29.27 -0.80
N LEU A 53 14.27 -28.33 -1.73
CA LEU A 53 14.02 -28.58 -3.15
C LEU A 53 15.01 -29.60 -3.74
N ALA A 54 16.27 -29.61 -3.27
CA ALA A 54 17.28 -30.57 -3.74
C ALA A 54 17.02 -32.00 -3.24
N SER A 55 16.33 -32.17 -2.11
CA SER A 55 15.88 -33.48 -1.63
C SER A 55 14.57 -33.94 -2.29
N GLY A 56 14.07 -33.22 -3.30
CA GLY A 56 12.86 -33.58 -4.04
C GLY A 56 11.54 -33.14 -3.41
N HIS A 57 11.56 -32.35 -2.34
CA HIS A 57 10.34 -31.77 -1.79
C HIS A 57 9.76 -30.73 -2.75
N THR A 58 8.44 -30.63 -2.84
CA THR A 58 7.74 -29.68 -3.71
C THR A 58 6.74 -28.86 -2.92
N TYR A 59 6.65 -27.57 -3.22
CA TYR A 59 5.68 -26.66 -2.60
C TYR A 59 4.57 -26.31 -3.58
N ALA A 60 3.32 -26.50 -3.14
CA ALA A 60 2.14 -26.02 -3.82
C ALA A 60 1.96 -24.50 -3.58
N PRO A 61 1.20 -23.80 -4.45
CA PRO A 61 0.87 -22.39 -4.22
C PRO A 61 0.19 -22.13 -2.86
N SER A 62 -0.60 -23.08 -2.36
CA SER A 62 -1.28 -23.00 -1.05
C SER A 62 -0.33 -23.05 0.14
N ASP A 63 0.90 -23.54 -0.04
CA ASP A 63 1.89 -23.61 1.04
C ASP A 63 2.53 -22.23 1.32
N PHE A 64 2.30 -21.26 0.44
CA PHE A 64 2.90 -19.94 0.54
C PHE A 64 2.11 -19.03 1.50
N ARG A 65 2.74 -18.70 2.63
CA ARG A 65 2.21 -17.84 3.69
C ARG A 65 2.54 -16.38 3.40
N HIS A 66 1.61 -15.68 2.75
CA HIS A 66 1.77 -14.28 2.34
C HIS A 66 2.13 -13.33 3.49
N LEU A 67 1.52 -13.47 4.67
CA LEU A 67 1.85 -12.62 5.81
C LEU A 67 3.31 -12.83 6.28
N ALA A 68 3.79 -14.08 6.31
CA ALA A 68 5.16 -14.39 6.73
C ALA A 68 6.18 -13.83 5.74
N PHE A 69 5.93 -13.94 4.43
CA PHE A 69 6.72 -13.29 3.39
C PHE A 69 6.77 -11.77 3.59
N LEU A 70 5.60 -11.14 3.78
CA LEU A 70 5.46 -9.70 3.92
C LEU A 70 6.19 -9.15 5.15
N GLU A 71 5.96 -9.75 6.32
CA GLU A 71 6.57 -9.32 7.59
C GLU A 71 8.09 -9.52 7.57
N HIS A 72 8.58 -10.61 6.97
CA HIS A 72 10.01 -10.86 6.88
C HIS A 72 10.69 -9.89 5.90
N LEU A 73 10.09 -9.65 4.72
CA LEU A 73 10.64 -8.70 3.75
C LEU A 73 10.67 -7.27 4.29
N GLU A 74 9.61 -6.86 4.99
CA GLU A 74 9.57 -5.58 5.69
C GLU A 74 10.71 -5.50 6.71
N THR A 75 10.90 -6.53 7.54
CA THR A 75 11.97 -6.55 8.55
C THR A 75 13.36 -6.39 7.95
N LEU A 76 13.63 -6.99 6.79
CA LEU A 76 14.91 -6.89 6.11
C LEU A 76 15.13 -5.53 5.42
N SER A 77 14.05 -4.91 4.94
CA SER A 77 14.12 -3.70 4.11
C SER A 77 13.86 -2.40 4.86
N ASP A 78 13.22 -2.48 6.02
CA ASP A 78 12.64 -1.34 6.74
C ASP A 78 11.66 -0.52 5.86
N ASP A 79 10.96 -1.20 4.94
CA ASP A 79 10.08 -0.56 3.96
C ASP A 79 8.80 -1.38 3.73
N ARG A 80 7.78 -1.08 4.55
CA ARG A 80 6.48 -1.77 4.48
C ARG A 80 5.81 -1.64 3.10
N PRO A 81 5.65 -0.45 2.50
CA PRO A 81 5.06 -0.34 1.17
C PRO A 81 5.81 -1.11 0.07
N MET A 82 7.15 -1.19 0.15
CA MET A 82 7.93 -2.02 -0.78
C MET A 82 7.59 -3.49 -0.60
N ALA A 83 7.54 -3.96 0.64
CA ALA A 83 7.18 -5.35 0.95
C ALA A 83 5.75 -5.68 0.51
N GLU A 84 4.80 -4.75 0.68
CA GLU A 84 3.43 -4.87 0.18
C GLU A 84 3.38 -4.93 -1.35
N SER A 85 4.22 -4.15 -2.03
CA SER A 85 4.34 -4.16 -3.50
C SER A 85 4.89 -5.49 -4.01
N ALA A 86 5.91 -6.04 -3.34
CA ALA A 86 6.46 -7.35 -3.66
C ALA A 86 5.42 -8.47 -3.43
N ALA A 87 4.65 -8.38 -2.34
CA ALA A 87 3.58 -9.34 -2.04
C ALA A 87 2.43 -9.26 -3.06
N ALA A 88 2.08 -8.05 -3.51
CA ALA A 88 1.10 -7.85 -4.57
C ALA A 88 1.59 -8.41 -5.92
N ALA A 89 2.86 -8.19 -6.26
CA ALA A 89 3.49 -8.77 -7.44
C ALA A 89 3.50 -10.31 -7.41
N ALA A 90 3.68 -10.91 -6.23
CA ALA A 90 3.55 -12.35 -6.05
C ALA A 90 2.13 -12.86 -6.42
N CYS A 91 1.10 -12.05 -6.13
CA CYS A 91 -0.28 -12.31 -6.53
C CYS A 91 -0.62 -11.88 -7.98
N GLY A 92 0.36 -11.37 -8.75
CA GLY A 92 0.15 -10.93 -10.12
C GLY A 92 -0.38 -9.51 -10.29
N ILE A 93 -0.42 -8.71 -9.22
CA ILE A 93 -0.74 -7.29 -9.29
C ILE A 93 0.55 -6.48 -9.52
N THR A 94 0.56 -5.64 -10.55
CA THR A 94 1.70 -4.76 -10.84
C THR A 94 1.23 -3.32 -11.05
N ILE A 95 2.09 -2.36 -10.71
CA ILE A 95 1.82 -0.93 -10.88
C ILE A 95 2.81 -0.42 -11.93
N GLN A 96 2.30 0.11 -13.03
CA GLN A 96 3.07 0.77 -14.08
C GLN A 96 2.86 2.28 -13.97
N ILE A 97 3.95 3.04 -14.04
CA ILE A 97 3.92 4.50 -13.99
C ILE A 97 4.79 5.04 -15.11
N ASP A 98 4.16 5.73 -16.05
CA ASP A 98 4.82 6.42 -17.15
C ASP A 98 4.86 7.92 -16.84
N ILE A 99 6.05 8.52 -16.94
CA ILE A 99 6.24 9.95 -16.72
C ILE A 99 6.89 10.56 -17.96
N THR A 100 6.12 11.35 -18.70
CA THR A 100 6.52 11.88 -20.00
C THR A 100 6.68 13.38 -19.93
N LYS A 101 7.84 13.91 -20.33
CA LYS A 101 8.07 15.35 -20.38
C LYS A 101 7.12 15.98 -21.40
N ARG A 102 6.42 17.04 -21.01
CA ARG A 102 5.52 17.76 -21.94
C ARG A 102 6.29 18.37 -23.10
N SER A 103 5.65 18.44 -24.26
CA SER A 103 6.20 19.11 -25.44
C SER A 103 6.51 20.59 -25.15
N PRO A 104 7.44 21.23 -25.87
CA PRO A 104 7.80 22.63 -25.64
C PRO A 104 6.59 23.58 -25.59
N GLU A 105 5.59 23.37 -26.45
CA GLU A 105 4.37 24.18 -26.50
C GLU A 105 3.53 24.03 -25.23
N ARG A 106 3.49 22.82 -24.66
CA ARG A 106 2.74 22.51 -23.43
C ARG A 106 3.50 22.82 -22.14
N GLN A 107 4.80 23.15 -22.23
CA GLN A 107 5.56 23.66 -21.09
C GLN A 107 5.11 25.08 -20.73
N ARG A 108 4.70 25.89 -21.73
CA ARG A 108 4.43 27.32 -21.56
C ARG A 108 5.56 28.02 -20.79
N SER A 109 6.80 27.84 -21.27
CA SER A 109 8.01 28.39 -20.64
C SER A 109 8.03 29.92 -20.56
N ASP A 110 7.14 30.60 -21.28
CA ASP A 110 6.94 32.04 -21.19
C ASP A 110 6.19 32.45 -19.90
N ASP A 111 5.39 31.54 -19.33
CA ASP A 111 4.53 31.79 -18.16
C ASP A 111 5.01 31.05 -16.90
N TYR A 112 5.75 29.95 -17.05
CA TYR A 112 6.12 29.06 -15.95
C TYR A 112 7.60 28.67 -15.98
N LEU A 113 8.19 28.59 -14.78
CA LEU A 113 9.58 28.18 -14.57
C LEU A 113 9.73 26.69 -14.24
N ASP A 114 8.63 26.00 -13.91
CA ASP A 114 8.65 24.58 -13.59
C ASP A 114 8.73 23.71 -14.87
N ILE A 115 9.45 22.58 -14.77
CA ILE A 115 9.45 21.58 -15.83
C ILE A 115 8.24 20.68 -15.62
N ALA A 116 7.30 20.70 -16.57
CA ALA A 116 6.08 19.93 -16.50
C ALA A 116 6.17 18.58 -17.23
N TYR A 117 5.59 17.56 -16.61
CA TYR A 117 5.48 16.19 -17.10
C TYR A 117 4.01 15.74 -16.98
N ASP A 118 3.58 14.89 -17.90
CA ASP A 118 2.36 14.10 -17.74
C ASP A 118 2.70 12.79 -17.02
N VAL A 119 1.80 12.35 -16.15
CA VAL A 119 1.95 11.12 -15.39
C VAL A 119 0.73 10.24 -15.67
N ASP A 120 0.98 9.04 -16.18
CA ASP A 120 -0.02 8.03 -16.44
C ASP A 120 0.29 6.80 -15.58
N LEU A 121 -0.73 6.28 -14.92
CA LEU A 121 -0.61 5.17 -14.00
C LEU A 121 -1.64 4.09 -14.31
N MET A 122 -1.18 2.85 -14.30
CA MET A 122 -2.02 1.66 -14.49
C MET A 122 -1.71 0.63 -13.42
N VAL A 123 -2.76 0.08 -12.80
CA VAL A 123 -2.68 -1.11 -11.96
C VAL A 123 -3.17 -2.31 -12.76
N ASN A 124 -2.29 -3.26 -13.01
CA ASN A 124 -2.59 -4.49 -13.74
C ASN A 124 -2.88 -5.63 -12.77
N GLY A 125 -3.68 -6.62 -13.19
CA GLY A 125 -3.98 -7.82 -12.40
C GLY A 125 -5.11 -7.66 -11.36
N LEU A 126 -5.84 -6.54 -11.41
CA LEU A 126 -7.05 -6.32 -10.62
C LEU A 126 -8.22 -7.18 -11.13
N SER A 127 -9.08 -7.63 -10.21
CA SER A 127 -10.35 -8.27 -10.57
C SER A 127 -11.34 -7.26 -11.17
N PRO A 128 -12.36 -7.71 -11.92
CA PRO A 128 -13.44 -6.84 -12.40
C PRO A 128 -14.08 -6.01 -11.28
N GLU A 129 -14.36 -6.63 -10.14
CA GLU A 129 -14.96 -5.97 -8.98
C GLU A 129 -14.03 -4.88 -8.42
N SER A 130 -12.72 -5.16 -8.37
CA SER A 130 -11.72 -4.18 -7.93
C SER A 130 -11.59 -2.99 -8.89
N LEU A 131 -11.82 -3.21 -10.19
CA LEU A 131 -11.83 -2.15 -11.20
C LEU A 131 -13.08 -1.26 -11.08
N GLU A 132 -14.21 -1.82 -10.68
CA GLU A 132 -15.47 -1.10 -10.47
C GLU A 132 -15.46 -0.30 -9.16
N ALA A 133 -14.89 -0.85 -8.09
CA ALA A 133 -14.84 -0.23 -6.75
C ALA A 133 -14.18 1.15 -6.72
N SER A 134 -13.33 1.47 -7.70
CA SER A 134 -12.69 2.78 -7.88
C SER A 134 -12.06 3.35 -6.59
N PRO A 135 -11.12 2.61 -5.96
CA PRO A 135 -10.62 2.95 -4.64
C PRO A 135 -9.97 4.34 -4.62
N THR A 136 -10.16 5.04 -3.50
CA THR A 136 -9.56 6.36 -3.29
C THR A 136 -8.14 6.23 -2.74
N PHE A 137 -7.29 7.21 -2.99
CA PHE A 137 -5.95 7.36 -2.38
C PHE A 137 -5.57 8.84 -2.29
N LEU A 138 -4.42 9.15 -1.67
CA LEU A 138 -3.90 10.51 -1.61
C LEU A 138 -2.75 10.67 -2.60
N VAL A 139 -2.79 11.72 -3.41
CA VAL A 139 -1.62 12.10 -4.20
C VAL A 139 -0.50 12.56 -3.25
N PRO A 140 0.71 12.00 -3.36
CA PRO A 140 1.81 12.38 -2.48
C PRO A 140 2.07 13.89 -2.54
N SER A 141 2.23 14.48 -1.36
CA SER A 141 2.48 15.91 -1.19
C SER A 141 3.78 16.21 -0.46
N ASN A 142 4.27 15.29 0.35
CA ASN A 142 5.52 15.41 1.09
C ASN A 142 6.64 14.68 0.34
N PHE A 143 7.45 15.44 -0.38
CA PHE A 143 8.72 15.00 -0.93
C PHE A 143 9.83 15.59 -0.07
N GLY A 144 11.04 15.02 -0.05
CA GLY A 144 12.18 15.51 0.74
C GLY A 144 12.71 16.91 0.38
N GLY A 145 11.88 17.74 -0.25
CA GLY A 145 12.12 19.12 -0.66
C GLY A 145 10.94 19.67 -1.48
N PRO A 146 10.87 21.00 -1.69
CA PRO A 146 9.75 21.67 -2.39
C PRO A 146 9.77 21.46 -3.92
N HIS A 147 10.78 20.76 -4.45
CA HIS A 147 11.05 20.65 -5.88
C HIS A 147 10.08 19.76 -6.65
N ILE A 148 9.23 18.99 -5.98
CA ILE A 148 8.30 18.05 -6.60
C ILE A 148 6.88 18.46 -6.26
N ARG A 149 6.06 18.67 -7.28
CA ARG A 149 4.61 18.85 -7.13
C ARG A 149 3.87 17.89 -8.06
N LEU A 150 3.09 17.00 -7.47
CA LEU A 150 2.11 16.18 -8.19
C LEU A 150 0.72 16.82 -8.13
N ALA A 151 -0.01 16.75 -9.23
CA ALA A 151 -1.40 17.17 -9.30
C ALA A 151 -2.20 16.14 -10.08
N SER A 152 -3.38 15.80 -9.58
CA SER A 152 -4.30 14.93 -10.28
C SER A 152 -5.04 15.66 -11.40
N ALA A 153 -5.33 14.95 -12.49
CA ALA A 153 -6.35 15.38 -13.42
C ALA A 153 -7.70 15.52 -12.70
N SER A 154 -8.53 16.48 -13.13
CA SER A 154 -9.81 16.82 -12.48
C SER A 154 -10.79 15.66 -12.43
N THR A 155 -10.76 14.77 -13.43
CA THR A 155 -11.61 13.58 -13.52
C THR A 155 -11.38 12.56 -12.40
N HIS A 156 -10.20 12.57 -11.79
CA HIS A 156 -9.82 11.67 -10.70
C HIS A 156 -9.99 12.28 -9.32
N LYS A 157 -10.22 13.60 -9.22
CA LYS A 157 -10.34 14.28 -7.92
C LYS A 157 -11.61 13.84 -7.20
N VAL A 158 -11.49 13.63 -5.90
CA VAL A 158 -12.61 13.27 -5.02
C VAL A 158 -12.78 14.39 -4.01
N ASP A 159 -13.96 15.01 -4.07
CA ASP A 159 -14.46 15.91 -3.04
C ASP A 159 -15.55 15.17 -2.24
N GLY A 160 -15.57 15.33 -0.94
CA GLY A 160 -16.42 14.56 -0.04
C GLY A 160 -16.11 14.79 1.42
N GLU A 161 -16.81 14.08 2.30
CA GLU A 161 -16.70 14.23 3.76
C GLU A 161 -15.26 14.11 4.28
N PHE A 162 -14.50 13.15 3.73
CA PHE A 162 -13.10 12.90 4.12
C PHE A 162 -12.08 13.47 3.13
N ALA A 163 -12.42 14.56 2.43
CA ALA A 163 -11.51 15.19 1.49
C ALA A 163 -10.23 15.71 2.19
N VAL A 164 -9.12 15.64 1.47
CA VAL A 164 -7.81 16.15 1.88
C VAL A 164 -7.32 17.12 0.82
N THR A 165 -6.88 18.29 1.26
CA THR A 165 -6.22 19.28 0.40
C THR A 165 -4.76 19.46 0.76
N ARG A 166 -3.96 19.88 -0.22
CA ARG A 166 -2.56 20.22 -0.04
C ARG A 166 -2.42 21.28 1.04
N ASN A 167 -1.61 21.00 2.05
CA ASN A 167 -1.39 21.90 3.19
C ASN A 167 -2.70 22.37 3.86
N ARG A 168 -3.80 21.61 3.74
CA ARG A 168 -5.13 21.94 4.27
C ARG A 168 -5.65 23.30 3.79
N ASN A 169 -5.32 23.69 2.55
CA ASN A 169 -5.66 24.99 1.99
C ASN A 169 -7.11 25.10 1.46
N LYS A 170 -7.89 24.01 1.56
CA LYS A 170 -9.30 23.90 1.11
C LYS A 170 -9.52 24.12 -0.39
N ARG A 171 -8.46 24.10 -1.20
CA ARG A 171 -8.54 24.38 -2.65
C ARG A 171 -7.91 23.27 -3.48
N ASP A 172 -6.72 22.84 -3.10
CA ASP A 172 -5.92 21.89 -3.88
C ASP A 172 -6.17 20.46 -3.42
N LEU A 173 -7.26 19.86 -3.88
CA LEU A 173 -7.61 18.47 -3.58
C LEU A 173 -6.46 17.52 -3.97
N VAL A 174 -6.04 16.72 -2.99
CA VAL A 174 -5.10 15.60 -3.15
C VAL A 174 -5.77 14.25 -2.94
N SER A 175 -6.99 14.21 -2.39
CA SER A 175 -7.84 13.02 -2.44
C SER A 175 -8.28 12.73 -3.87
N VAL A 176 -7.99 11.52 -4.33
CA VAL A 176 -8.24 11.06 -5.70
C VAL A 176 -8.76 9.63 -5.72
N LYS A 177 -9.21 9.17 -6.88
CA LYS A 177 -9.62 7.78 -7.12
C LYS A 177 -8.93 7.17 -8.33
N LEU A 178 -8.70 5.86 -8.24
CA LEU A 178 -8.39 5.03 -9.39
C LEU A 178 -9.68 4.77 -10.15
N ILE A 179 -9.72 5.05 -11.46
CA ILE A 179 -10.87 4.73 -12.30
C ILE A 179 -10.47 3.55 -13.18
N ARG A 180 -11.10 2.39 -12.98
CA ARG A 180 -10.73 1.15 -13.70
C ARG A 180 -9.23 0.86 -13.63
N GLY A 181 -8.65 0.99 -12.43
CA GLY A 181 -7.21 0.77 -12.19
C GLY A 181 -6.29 1.86 -12.74
N GLN A 182 -6.83 2.96 -13.27
CA GLN A 182 -6.06 4.04 -13.87
C GLN A 182 -6.07 5.31 -13.02
N TRP A 183 -4.95 6.02 -13.06
CA TRP A 183 -4.87 7.41 -12.58
C TRP A 183 -4.00 8.23 -13.53
N ALA A 184 -4.39 9.47 -13.76
CA ALA A 184 -3.63 10.41 -14.58
C ALA A 184 -3.46 11.75 -13.88
N GLY A 185 -2.33 12.40 -14.13
CA GLY A 185 -1.98 13.67 -13.51
C GLY A 185 -0.82 14.39 -14.18
N GLY A 186 -0.38 15.45 -13.52
CA GLY A 186 0.81 16.20 -13.87
C GLY A 186 1.85 16.16 -12.76
N LEU A 187 3.11 16.14 -13.16
CA LEU A 187 4.27 16.33 -12.29
C LEU A 187 4.97 17.61 -12.69
N PHE A 188 5.32 18.43 -11.71
CA PHE A 188 5.99 19.70 -11.91
C PHE A 188 7.25 19.73 -11.07
N LEU A 189 8.38 20.03 -11.72
CA LEU A 189 9.69 20.10 -11.09
C LEU A 189 10.19 21.54 -11.07
N ASP A 190 10.33 22.10 -9.87
CA ASP A 190 11.01 23.37 -9.65
C ASP A 190 12.48 23.10 -9.35
N ILE A 191 13.25 22.88 -10.43
CA ILE A 191 14.67 22.54 -10.37
C ILE A 191 15.46 23.37 -11.38
N ARG A 192 16.74 23.57 -11.08
CA ARG A 192 17.66 24.21 -12.02
C ARG A 192 17.80 23.34 -13.30
N PRO A 193 18.06 23.93 -14.47
CA PRO A 193 18.20 23.20 -15.73
C PRO A 193 19.30 22.13 -15.75
N ASP A 194 20.33 22.26 -14.90
CA ASP A 194 21.46 21.34 -14.75
C ASP A 194 21.22 20.21 -13.74
N ALA A 195 20.10 20.24 -13.02
CA ALA A 195 19.79 19.23 -12.01
C ALA A 195 19.37 17.88 -12.65
N ASP A 196 19.73 16.77 -12.00
CA ASP A 196 19.30 15.43 -12.42
C ASP A 196 17.80 15.23 -12.18
N ALA A 197 16.99 15.57 -13.19
CA ALA A 197 15.55 15.34 -13.18
C ALA A 197 15.19 13.87 -12.90
N ALA A 198 15.99 12.92 -13.38
CA ALA A 198 15.68 11.49 -13.26
C ALA A 198 15.59 11.04 -11.80
N ARG A 199 16.37 11.63 -10.89
CA ARG A 199 16.24 11.40 -9.45
C ARG A 199 14.87 11.81 -8.92
N TYR A 200 14.38 12.99 -9.31
CA TYR A 200 13.07 13.48 -8.88
C TYR A 200 11.93 12.64 -9.48
N LEU A 201 12.05 12.23 -10.75
CA LEU A 201 11.10 11.33 -11.39
C LEU A 201 11.02 9.98 -10.66
N ARG A 202 12.17 9.37 -10.31
CA ARG A 202 12.21 8.13 -9.50
C ARG A 202 11.56 8.32 -8.12
N SER A 203 11.81 9.45 -7.47
CA SER A 203 11.18 9.78 -6.18
C SER A 203 9.65 9.91 -6.31
N ALA A 204 9.16 10.52 -7.39
CA ALA A 204 7.73 10.65 -7.64
C ALA A 204 7.08 9.28 -7.92
N LYS A 205 7.71 8.43 -8.76
CA LYS A 205 7.25 7.05 -9.00
C LYS A 205 7.15 6.26 -7.70
N ALA A 206 8.22 6.27 -6.89
CA ALA A 206 8.24 5.55 -5.62
C ALA A 206 7.14 6.03 -4.67
N ALA A 207 6.96 7.35 -4.52
CA ALA A 207 5.92 7.91 -3.66
C ALA A 207 4.50 7.53 -4.13
N LEU A 208 4.23 7.57 -5.44
CA LEU A 208 2.94 7.14 -5.99
C LEU A 208 2.66 5.66 -5.70
N VAL A 209 3.64 4.77 -5.92
CA VAL A 209 3.48 3.35 -5.59
C VAL A 209 3.17 3.14 -4.11
N ARG A 210 3.84 3.88 -3.21
CA ARG A 210 3.60 3.77 -1.75
C ARG A 210 2.19 4.14 -1.34
N GLU A 211 1.57 5.11 -2.00
CA GLU A 211 0.17 5.47 -1.74
C GLU A 211 -0.82 4.47 -2.36
N ILE A 212 -0.53 4.01 -3.57
CA ILE A 212 -1.45 3.15 -4.32
C ILE A 212 -1.48 1.73 -3.76
N ILE A 213 -0.34 1.20 -3.35
CA ILE A 213 -0.28 -0.17 -2.82
C ILE A 213 -1.15 -0.38 -1.58
N GLN A 214 -1.43 0.68 -0.82
CA GLN A 214 -2.31 0.65 0.35
C GLN A 214 -3.78 0.40 0.00
N VAL A 215 -4.15 0.53 -1.28
CA VAL A 215 -5.54 0.44 -1.76
C VAL A 215 -5.78 -0.56 -2.89
N VAL A 216 -4.69 -1.17 -3.39
CA VAL A 216 -4.75 -2.25 -4.39
C VAL A 216 -4.06 -3.52 -3.90
N ASN A 217 -3.81 -3.64 -2.60
CA ASN A 217 -3.28 -4.85 -2.01
C ASN A 217 -4.28 -6.01 -2.22
N PRO A 218 -3.82 -7.18 -2.70
CA PRO A 218 -4.71 -8.30 -3.01
C PRO A 218 -5.37 -8.90 -1.76
N TRP A 219 -4.83 -8.67 -0.57
CA TRP A 219 -5.33 -9.25 0.67
C TRP A 219 -6.05 -8.23 1.54
N VAL A 220 -5.32 -7.22 2.01
CA VAL A 220 -5.84 -6.22 2.95
C VAL A 220 -5.35 -4.84 2.54
N ASN A 221 -6.29 -3.98 2.19
CA ASN A 221 -6.10 -2.56 1.99
C ASN A 221 -6.30 -1.85 3.33
N CYS A 222 -5.43 -0.91 3.65
CA CYS A 222 -5.55 -0.13 4.87
C CYS A 222 -4.86 1.21 4.66
N ARG A 223 -5.63 2.28 4.79
CA ARG A 223 -5.15 3.66 4.79
C ARG A 223 -5.48 4.30 6.12
N ILE A 224 -4.53 5.07 6.63
CA ILE A 224 -4.76 5.98 7.75
C ILE A 224 -4.31 7.36 7.32
N PHE A 225 -5.24 8.31 7.32
CA PHE A 225 -4.98 9.66 6.83
C PHE A 225 -5.75 10.70 7.66
N ARG A 226 -5.40 11.97 7.50
CA ARG A 226 -6.07 13.07 8.21
C ARG A 226 -6.93 13.89 7.23
N PRO A 227 -8.26 13.75 7.24
CA PRO A 227 -9.18 14.63 6.52
C PRO A 227 -8.97 16.11 6.86
N ASP A 228 -9.32 17.03 5.97
CA ASP A 228 -9.20 18.47 6.23
C ASP A 228 -10.03 18.94 7.42
N ALA A 229 -11.21 18.34 7.61
CA ALA A 229 -12.14 18.68 8.68
C ALA A 229 -11.66 18.22 10.07
N TYR A 230 -10.64 17.36 10.15
CA TYR A 230 -10.20 16.76 11.41
C TYR A 230 -9.22 17.68 12.17
N ASP A 231 -9.19 17.59 13.49
CA ASP A 231 -8.17 18.28 14.28
C ASP A 231 -6.79 17.61 14.14
N TYR A 232 -5.74 18.31 14.57
CA TYR A 232 -4.42 17.67 14.67
C TYR A 232 -4.46 16.56 15.72
N GLY A 233 -4.01 15.36 15.33
CA GLY A 233 -4.09 14.16 16.15
C GLY A 233 -5.38 13.35 16.00
N ALA A 234 -6.28 13.77 15.11
CA ALA A 234 -7.42 12.97 14.66
C ALA A 234 -7.16 12.44 13.24
N TRP A 235 -7.46 11.16 13.03
CA TRP A 235 -7.16 10.42 11.81
C TRP A 235 -8.35 9.55 11.41
N ARG A 236 -8.52 9.30 10.12
CA ARG A 236 -9.48 8.37 9.54
C ARG A 236 -8.74 7.09 9.15
N VAL A 237 -9.29 5.94 9.51
CA VAL A 237 -8.85 4.61 9.07
C VAL A 237 -9.90 4.06 8.13
N GLU A 238 -9.46 3.66 6.94
CA GLU A 238 -10.28 2.95 5.97
C GLU A 238 -9.59 1.65 5.60
N MET A 239 -10.31 0.54 5.74
CA MET A 239 -9.84 -0.79 5.37
C MET A 239 -10.80 -1.45 4.39
N SER A 240 -10.25 -2.22 3.47
CA SER A 240 -11.02 -3.11 2.61
C SER A 240 -10.28 -4.40 2.33
N LEU A 241 -11.02 -5.45 2.00
CA LEU A 241 -10.43 -6.70 1.55
C LEU A 241 -10.17 -6.65 0.05
N GLY A 242 -8.96 -7.04 -0.34
CA GLY A 242 -8.65 -7.28 -1.74
C GLY A 242 -9.21 -8.63 -2.23
N GLN A 243 -9.09 -8.89 -3.53
CA GLN A 243 -9.62 -10.10 -4.17
C GLN A 243 -9.21 -11.42 -3.49
N ALA A 244 -7.94 -11.55 -3.08
CA ALA A 244 -7.44 -12.76 -2.42
C ALA A 244 -7.95 -12.85 -0.97
N GLY A 245 -8.07 -11.71 -0.28
CA GLY A 245 -8.67 -11.65 1.05
C GLY A 245 -10.15 -12.05 1.04
N LEU A 246 -10.93 -11.54 0.08
CA LEU A 246 -12.33 -11.91 -0.14
C LEU A 246 -12.47 -13.40 -0.48
N ALA A 247 -11.63 -13.92 -1.38
CA ALA A 247 -11.63 -15.33 -1.74
C ALA A 247 -11.28 -16.24 -0.56
N ALA A 248 -10.32 -15.86 0.28
CA ALA A 248 -9.95 -16.59 1.48
C ALA A 248 -11.06 -16.56 2.55
N LEU A 249 -11.79 -15.44 2.67
CA LEU A 249 -12.90 -15.30 3.60
C LEU A 249 -14.13 -16.15 3.19
N GLY A 250 -14.40 -16.23 1.88
CA GLY A 250 -15.58 -16.89 1.34
C GLY A 250 -16.87 -16.21 1.81
N SER A 251 -17.82 -17.00 2.32
CA SER A 251 -19.08 -16.49 2.91
C SER A 251 -18.99 -16.23 4.42
N SER A 252 -17.80 -16.38 5.01
CA SER A 252 -17.62 -16.22 6.45
C SER A 252 -17.66 -14.76 6.87
N ARG A 253 -18.08 -14.50 8.11
CA ARG A 253 -17.95 -13.18 8.72
C ARG A 253 -16.50 -12.97 9.16
N LEU A 254 -15.94 -11.81 8.82
CA LEU A 254 -14.62 -11.40 9.29
C LEU A 254 -14.74 -10.51 10.54
N VAL A 255 -14.32 -11.06 11.68
CA VAL A 255 -14.20 -10.34 12.96
C VAL A 255 -12.73 -10.35 13.39
N PHE A 256 -12.21 -9.18 13.77
CA PHE A 256 -10.80 -9.01 14.13
C PHE A 256 -10.62 -8.18 15.39
N ASP A 257 -9.47 -8.35 16.05
CA ASP A 257 -9.10 -7.57 17.21
C ASP A 257 -8.62 -6.18 16.77
N ILE A 258 -9.33 -5.13 17.20
CA ILE A 258 -8.92 -3.74 16.98
C ILE A 258 -7.63 -3.51 17.80
N PRO A 259 -6.53 -3.05 17.18
CA PRO A 259 -5.31 -2.74 17.90
C PRO A 259 -5.58 -1.75 19.04
N ARG A 260 -5.10 -2.08 20.24
CA ARG A 260 -5.27 -1.26 21.44
C ARG A 260 -3.92 -0.70 21.86
N HIS A 261 -3.86 0.62 22.05
CA HIS A 261 -2.73 1.31 22.66
C HIS A 261 -3.22 2.26 23.74
N GLN A 262 -2.38 2.57 24.73
CA GLN A 262 -2.77 3.53 25.78
C GLN A 262 -2.90 4.94 25.20
N GLU A 263 -2.04 5.28 24.23
CA GLU A 263 -1.95 6.60 23.61
C GLU A 263 -2.80 6.76 22.35
N ARG A 264 -3.52 5.72 21.91
CA ARG A 264 -4.38 5.76 20.73
C ARG A 264 -5.77 5.26 21.08
N LEU A 265 -6.78 6.10 20.83
CA LEU A 265 -8.18 5.73 20.92
C LEU A 265 -8.69 5.44 19.51
N VAL A 266 -9.20 4.23 19.29
CA VAL A 266 -9.88 3.85 18.04
C VAL A 266 -11.38 3.85 18.30
N VAL A 267 -12.12 4.59 17.48
CA VAL A 267 -13.58 4.69 17.53
C VAL A 267 -14.14 4.21 16.19
N PRO A 268 -14.57 2.93 16.08
CA PRO A 268 -15.20 2.42 14.87
C PRO A 268 -16.50 3.16 14.57
N ASP A 269 -16.85 3.30 13.29
CA ASP A 269 -18.19 3.77 12.96
C ASP A 269 -19.23 2.77 13.50
N LYS A 270 -20.45 3.25 13.74
CA LYS A 270 -21.50 2.52 14.47
C LYS A 270 -21.76 1.10 13.95
N GLU A 271 -21.58 0.84 12.66
CA GLU A 271 -21.87 -0.44 12.00
C GLU A 271 -20.68 -1.42 12.00
N TYR A 272 -19.51 -0.95 12.44
CA TYR A 272 -18.23 -1.67 12.36
C TYR A 272 -17.72 -2.18 13.71
N LEU A 273 -18.36 -1.82 14.83
CA LEU A 273 -18.10 -2.38 16.15
C LEU A 273 -18.96 -3.63 16.36
N PHE A 274 -18.32 -4.76 16.64
CA PHE A 274 -18.99 -6.04 16.85
C PHE A 274 -19.26 -6.31 18.33
N ASP A 275 -18.20 -6.35 19.15
CA ASP A 275 -18.26 -6.71 20.57
C ASP A 275 -16.96 -6.32 21.30
N ILE A 276 -16.80 -6.74 22.56
CA ILE A 276 -15.54 -6.73 23.32
C ILE A 276 -15.05 -8.17 23.45
N ASN A 277 -13.80 -8.44 23.07
CA ASN A 277 -13.10 -9.69 23.37
C ASN A 277 -12.80 -9.75 24.87
N PRO A 278 -13.49 -10.58 25.67
CA PRO A 278 -13.32 -10.59 27.12
C PRO A 278 -11.96 -11.14 27.56
N ALA A 279 -11.34 -12.01 26.75
CA ALA A 279 -10.04 -12.61 27.06
C ALA A 279 -8.87 -11.62 26.92
N GLN A 280 -9.01 -10.64 26.02
CA GLN A 280 -7.96 -9.65 25.73
C GLN A 280 -8.35 -8.22 26.12
N ALA A 281 -9.58 -8.00 26.58
CA ALA A 281 -10.16 -6.68 26.80
C ALA A 281 -9.95 -5.74 25.60
N LYS A 282 -10.14 -6.24 24.39
CA LYS A 282 -10.03 -5.49 23.13
C LYS A 282 -11.40 -5.36 22.48
N HIS A 283 -11.67 -4.24 21.83
CA HIS A 283 -12.83 -4.13 20.95
C HIS A 283 -12.63 -5.02 19.72
N LEU A 284 -13.71 -5.63 19.26
CA LEU A 284 -13.77 -6.44 18.05
C LEU A 284 -14.41 -5.61 16.94
N GLY A 285 -13.70 -5.50 15.82
CA GLY A 285 -14.21 -4.91 14.59
C GLY A 285 -14.84 -5.99 13.71
N GLN A 286 -15.91 -5.65 12.99
CA GLN A 286 -16.50 -6.51 11.95
C GLN A 286 -16.45 -5.80 10.60
N PHE A 287 -15.91 -6.47 9.59
CA PHE A 287 -16.06 -6.02 8.21
C PHE A 287 -17.51 -6.24 7.75
N GLN A 288 -18.09 -5.23 7.12
CA GLN A 288 -19.38 -5.32 6.41
C GLN A 288 -19.07 -5.19 4.92
N ASP A 289 -19.56 -6.11 4.08
CA ASP A 289 -19.34 -6.07 2.62
C ASP A 289 -17.86 -5.86 2.21
N GLY A 290 -16.93 -6.44 2.98
CA GLY A 290 -15.50 -6.34 2.72
C GLY A 290 -14.88 -4.99 3.07
N ILE A 291 -15.59 -4.09 3.76
CA ILE A 291 -15.08 -2.79 4.24
C ILE A 291 -15.16 -2.65 5.76
N TRP A 292 -14.27 -1.84 6.32
CA TRP A 292 -14.27 -1.44 7.72
C TRP A 292 -13.69 -0.04 7.86
N ALA A 293 -14.27 0.79 8.72
CA ALA A 293 -13.77 2.14 8.95
C ALA A 293 -13.92 2.60 10.40
N ALA A 294 -13.04 3.52 10.79
CA ALA A 294 -12.98 4.08 12.13
C ALA A 294 -12.25 5.42 12.15
N ASP A 295 -12.45 6.16 13.22
CA ASP A 295 -11.60 7.29 13.57
C ASP A 295 -10.56 6.88 14.63
N VAL A 296 -9.40 7.52 14.57
CA VAL A 296 -8.30 7.33 15.51
C VAL A 296 -7.88 8.67 16.07
N TYR A 297 -7.77 8.73 17.40
CA TYR A 297 -7.37 9.92 18.12
C TYR A 297 -6.13 9.64 18.97
N SER A 298 -5.27 10.65 19.13
CA SER A 298 -4.34 10.67 20.25
C SER A 298 -5.12 10.68 21.58
N ASN A 299 -4.67 9.89 22.56
CA ASN A 299 -5.38 9.68 23.82
C ASN A 299 -4.47 10.01 25.02
N GLY A 300 -4.82 11.05 25.77
CA GLY A 300 -4.07 11.46 26.97
C GLY A 300 -2.68 12.05 26.71
N ILE A 301 -2.27 12.19 25.45
CA ILE A 301 -0.99 12.74 25.01
C ILE A 301 -1.18 13.56 23.72
N SER A 302 -0.28 14.51 23.44
CA SER A 302 -0.27 15.24 22.17
C SER A 302 0.18 14.35 21.01
N GLU A 303 -0.24 14.66 19.79
CA GLU A 303 0.15 13.90 18.60
C GLU A 303 1.68 13.86 18.39
N ASP A 304 2.36 14.99 18.65
CA ASP A 304 3.82 15.09 18.48
C ASP A 304 4.58 14.18 19.46
N ALA A 305 4.04 13.99 20.66
CA ALA A 305 4.62 13.18 21.71
C ALA A 305 4.14 11.71 21.69
N ASN A 306 3.24 11.36 20.76
CA ASN A 306 2.72 10.00 20.64
C ASN A 306 3.81 9.08 20.05
N ASP A 307 4.20 8.05 20.79
CA ASP A 307 5.26 7.14 20.37
C ASP A 307 4.76 6.15 19.31
N VAL A 308 3.44 5.87 19.30
CA VAL A 308 2.83 5.04 18.26
C VAL A 308 2.52 5.87 17.04
N LYS A 309 3.46 5.86 16.10
CA LYS A 309 3.29 6.50 14.79
C LYS A 309 2.21 5.82 13.96
N ILE A 310 1.57 6.59 13.09
CA ILE A 310 0.44 6.13 12.28
C ILE A 310 0.81 4.93 11.39
N ASP A 311 2.02 4.89 10.83
CA ASP A 311 2.48 3.76 10.04
C ASP A 311 2.59 2.46 10.85
N GLN A 312 3.03 2.56 12.11
CA GLN A 312 3.07 1.41 13.03
C GLN A 312 1.66 0.93 13.36
N LEU A 313 0.72 1.84 13.59
CA LEU A 313 -0.68 1.50 13.82
C LEU A 313 -1.31 0.82 12.59
N ARG A 314 -1.05 1.34 11.38
CA ARG A 314 -1.49 0.74 10.11
C ARG A 314 -1.00 -0.70 9.98
N LYS A 315 0.28 -0.95 10.29
CA LYS A 315 0.85 -2.31 10.29
C LYS A 315 0.10 -3.25 11.24
N GLN A 316 -0.25 -2.78 12.44
CA GLN A 316 -1.00 -3.57 13.42
C GLN A 316 -2.40 -3.91 12.92
N PHE A 317 -3.13 -2.97 12.33
CA PHE A 317 -4.43 -3.23 11.70
C PHE A 317 -4.34 -4.29 10.60
N VAL A 318 -3.41 -4.13 9.66
CA VAL A 318 -3.21 -5.09 8.56
C VAL A 318 -2.90 -6.48 9.12
N ARG A 319 -2.01 -6.57 10.13
CA ARG A 319 -1.66 -7.84 10.78
C ARG A 319 -2.86 -8.50 11.45
N SER A 320 -3.66 -7.76 12.23
CA SER A 320 -4.85 -8.28 12.91
C SER A 320 -5.85 -8.91 11.93
N VAL A 321 -6.00 -8.31 10.75
CA VAL A 321 -6.91 -8.84 9.71
C VAL A 321 -6.33 -10.06 9.02
N TYR A 322 -5.05 -10.03 8.62
CA TYR A 322 -4.39 -11.19 8.00
C TYR A 322 -4.46 -12.44 8.87
N GLN A 323 -4.30 -12.31 10.19
CA GLN A 323 -4.40 -13.41 11.15
C GLN A 323 -5.78 -14.10 11.20
N LYS A 324 -6.82 -13.44 10.67
CA LYS A 324 -8.18 -13.99 10.57
C LYS A 324 -8.49 -14.55 9.18
N LEU A 325 -7.75 -14.11 8.15
CA LEU A 325 -7.93 -14.56 6.75
C LEU A 325 -7.13 -15.82 6.41
N ALA A 326 -5.96 -15.99 7.01
CA ALA A 326 -5.13 -17.19 6.83
C ALA A 326 -5.29 -18.09 8.05
N PRO A 327 -5.98 -19.24 7.98
CA PRO A 327 -5.89 -20.23 9.05
C PRO A 327 -4.41 -20.63 9.21
N VAL A 328 -3.95 -20.61 10.45
CA VAL A 328 -2.58 -20.94 10.88
C VAL A 328 -2.18 -22.35 10.44
#